data_AF-A0A133ULP6-F1
#
_entry.id   AF-A0A133ULP6-F1
#
_cell.length_a   1.000
_cell.length_b   1.000
_cell.length_c   1.000
_cell.angle_alpha   90.00
_cell.angle_beta   90.00
_cell.angle_gamma   90.00
#
_symmetry.space_group_name_H-M   'P 1'
#
loop_
_entity.id
_entity.type
_entity.pdbx_description
1 polymer ?
#
loop_
_entity_poly.entity_id
_entity_poly.type
_entity_poly.pdbx_seq_one_letter_code
_entity_poly.pdbx_strand_id
1 'polypeptide(L)' 'MEEEELEKLKSMLDVEIDRVEEDGDKLTVYVPEGQAAKAIGSGGSVVRSVELVLDKKLEIEETD' A
#
# COMPACT_ATOMS: atom_id res chain seq x y z
N MET A 1 8.05 -2.77 10.20
CA MET A 1 6.80 -2.02 10.33
C MET A 1 6.27 -2.16 11.75
N GLU A 2 5.95 -1.04 12.39
CA GLU A 2 5.21 -1.04 13.64
C GLU A 2 3.72 -1.35 13.37
N GLU A 3 3.01 -1.96 14.33
CA GLU A 3 1.61 -2.35 14.17
C GLU A 3 0.71 -1.14 13.81
N GLU A 4 1.02 0.03 14.36
CA GLU A 4 0.34 1.29 14.08
C GLU A 4 0.47 1.75 12.61
N GLU A 5 1.65 1.62 12.01
CA GLU A 5 1.87 1.97 10.59
C GLU A 5 1.05 1.06 9.67
N LEU A 6 0.94 -0.23 10.01
CA LEU A 6 0.17 -1.21 9.24
C LEU A 6 -1.34 -0.92 9.32
N GLU A 7 -1.87 -0.59 10.48
CA GLU A 7 -3.27 -0.19 10.63
C GLU A 7 -3.57 1.08 9.83
N LYS A 8 -2.67 2.04 9.87
CA LYS A 8 -2.78 3.29 9.12
C LYS A 8 -2.81 3.04 7.61
N LEU A 9 -1.88 2.21 7.11
CA LEU A 9 -1.82 1.78 5.71
C LEU A 9 -3.13 1.13 5.26
N LYS A 10 -3.64 0.18 6.04
CA LYS A 10 -4.92 -0.50 5.77
C LYS A 10 -6.09 0.49 5.68
N SER A 11 -6.11 1.50 6.56
CA SER A 11 -7.16 2.54 6.53
C SER A 11 -7.10 3.42 5.29
N MET A 12 -5.91 3.62 4.70
CA MET A 12 -5.71 4.53 3.56
C MET A 12 -5.98 3.87 2.21
N LEU A 13 -5.63 2.59 2.05
CA LEU A 13 -5.71 1.89 0.76
C LEU A 13 -7.13 1.44 0.39
N ASP A 14 -8.05 1.31 1.36
CA ASP A 14 -9.44 0.87 1.17
C ASP A 14 -9.58 -0.42 0.31
N VAL A 15 -8.61 -1.32 0.40
CA VAL A 15 -8.59 -2.61 -0.31
C VAL A 15 -8.20 -3.72 0.64
N GLU A 16 -8.50 -4.95 0.23
CA GLU A 16 -7.95 -6.11 0.90
C GLU A 16 -6.43 -6.19 0.66
N ILE A 17 -5.68 -6.54 1.70
CA ILE A 17 -4.22 -6.65 1.66
C ILE A 17 -3.87 -8.09 2.05
N ASP A 18 -3.27 -8.82 1.12
CA ASP A 18 -2.84 -10.20 1.32
C ASP A 18 -1.57 -10.26 2.16
N ARG A 19 -0.58 -9.44 1.80
CA ARG A 19 0.67 -9.29 2.54
C ARG A 19 1.29 -7.92 2.32
N VAL A 20 2.18 -7.54 3.22
CA VAL A 20 3.01 -6.34 3.12
C VAL A 20 4.45 -6.76 3.35
N GLU A 21 5.34 -6.35 2.46
CA GLU A 21 6.78 -6.55 2.57
C GLU A 21 7.46 -5.19 2.66
N GLU A 22 8.39 -5.06 3.60
CA GLU A 22 9.17 -3.85 3.82
C GLU A 22 10.65 -4.14 3.56
N ASP A 23 11.24 -3.39 2.63
CA ASP A 23 12.65 -3.46 2.26
C ASP A 23 13.25 -2.05 2.33
N GLY A 24 13.81 -1.70 3.49
CA GLY A 24 14.38 -0.38 3.75
C GLY A 24 13.35 0.73 3.55
N ASP A 25 13.59 1.60 2.57
CA ASP A 25 12.71 2.73 2.22
C ASP A 25 11.59 2.35 1.24
N LYS A 26 11.41 1.06 0.93
CA LYS A 26 10.37 0.56 0.03
C LYS A 26 9.38 -0.32 0.79
N LEU A 27 8.10 -0.10 0.52
CA LEU A 27 6.99 -0.90 1.00
C LEU A 27 6.26 -1.50 -0.20
N THR A 28 6.23 -2.82 -0.30
CA THR A 28 5.46 -3.54 -1.31
C THR A 28 4.19 -4.10 -0.67
N VAL A 29 3.03 -3.70 -1.18
CA VAL A 29 1.72 -4.17 -0.72
C VAL A 29 1.15 -5.09 -1.79
N TYR A 30 0.85 -6.30 -1.36
CA TYR A 30 0.24 -7.31 -2.21
C TYR A 30 -1.27 -7.30 -1.99
N VAL A 31 -2.01 -7.19 -3.08
CA VAL A 31 -3.46 -7.12 -3.10
C VAL A 31 -4.02 -8.19 -4.04
N PRO A 32 -5.29 -8.61 -3.87
CA PRO A 32 -5.89 -9.56 -4.78
C PRO A 32 -5.98 -9.01 -6.22
N GLU A 33 -5.96 -9.91 -7.21
CA GLU A 33 -6.11 -9.56 -8.62
C GLU A 33 -7.33 -8.64 -8.86
N GLY A 34 -7.10 -7.54 -9.59
CA GLY A 34 -8.12 -6.55 -9.94
C GLY A 34 -8.29 -5.43 -8.90
N GLN A 35 -7.59 -5.47 -7.76
CA GLN A 35 -7.65 -4.41 -6.75
C GLN A 35 -6.56 -3.35 -6.90
N ALA A 36 -5.51 -3.56 -7.70
CA ALA A 36 -4.39 -2.63 -7.77
C ALA A 36 -4.81 -1.21 -8.19
N ALA A 37 -5.70 -1.08 -9.18
CA ALA A 37 -6.19 0.24 -9.62
C ALA A 37 -6.92 1.00 -8.50
N LYS A 38 -7.64 0.29 -7.62
CA LYS A 38 -8.34 0.88 -6.48
C LYS A 38 -7.32 1.32 -5.41
N ALA A 39 -6.36 0.44 -5.09
CA ALA A 39 -5.28 0.72 -4.14
C ALA A 39 -4.41 1.91 -4.56
N ILE A 40 -4.16 2.07 -5.87
CA ILE A 40 -3.39 3.19 -6.42
C ILE A 40 -4.16 4.51 -6.31
N GLY A 41 -5.48 4.45 -6.49
CA GLY A 41 -6.35 5.62 -6.55
C GLY A 41 -6.20 6.42 -7.85
N SER A 42 -7.12 7.36 -8.10
CA SER A 42 -7.12 8.16 -9.32
C SER A 42 -5.80 8.92 -9.49
N GLY A 43 -5.07 8.63 -10.58
CA GLY A 43 -3.77 9.24 -10.87
C GLY A 43 -2.66 8.93 -9.86
N GLY A 44 -2.80 7.88 -9.05
CA GLY A 44 -1.83 7.55 -8.00
C GLY A 44 -1.97 8.37 -6.72
N SER A 45 -3.13 9.02 -6.51
CA SER A 45 -3.36 9.90 -5.36
C SER A 45 -3.26 9.20 -4.00
N VAL A 46 -3.75 7.96 -3.91
CA VAL A 46 -3.73 7.19 -2.65
C VAL A 46 -2.30 6.77 -2.34
N VAL A 47 -1.60 6.18 -3.31
CA VAL A 47 -0.20 5.79 -3.19
C VAL A 47 0.66 6.97 -2.75
N ARG A 48 0.59 8.11 -3.43
CA ARG A 48 1.36 9.31 -3.06
C ARG A 48 1.06 9.80 -1.65
N SER A 49 -0.19 9.70 -1.20
CA SER A 49 -0.59 10.10 0.15
C SER A 49 0.05 9.19 1.19
N VAL A 50 0.05 7.88 0.95
CA VAL A 50 0.71 6.89 1.82
C VAL A 50 2.22 7.13 1.86
N GLU A 51 2.85 7.34 0.70
CA GLU A 51 4.29 7.60 0.63
C GLU A 51 4.71 8.82 1.47
N LEU A 52 3.91 9.89 1.44
CA LEU A 52 4.15 11.09 2.25
C LEU A 52 3.94 10.87 3.75
N VAL A 53 3.00 9.99 4.14
CA VAL A 53 2.67 9.74 5.55
C VAL A 53 3.68 8.79 6.20
N LEU A 54 4.16 7.81 5.44
CA LEU A 54 5.08 6.77 5.93
C LEU A 54 6.55 7.07 5.61
N ASP A 55 6.84 8.13 4.85
CA ASP A 55 8.17 8.50 4.35
C ASP A 55 8.88 7.33 3.63
N LYS A 56 8.09 6.52 2.89
CA LYS A 56 8.50 5.29 2.21
C LYS A 56 7.95 5.28 0.79
N LYS A 57 8.67 4.67 -0.16
CA LYS A 57 8.15 4.39 -1.51
C LYS A 57 7.17 3.24 -1.46
N LEU A 58 6.03 3.38 -2.12
CA LEU A 58 4.99 2.36 -2.12
C LEU A 58 4.87 1.70 -3.49
N GLU A 59 4.91 0.38 -3.52
CA GLU A 59 4.65 -0.45 -4.69
C GLU A 59 3.42 -1.32 -4.42
N ILE A 60 2.54 -1.43 -5.40
CA ILE A 60 1.36 -2.30 -5.33
C ILE A 60 1.58 -3.44 -6.33
N GLU A 61 1.51 -4.67 -5.84
CA GLU A 61 1.56 -5.88 -6.67
C GLU A 61 0.27 -6.69 -6.49
N GLU A 62 -0.18 -7.31 -7.57
CA GLU A 62 -1.33 -8.23 -7.51
C GLU A 62 -0.84 -9.65 -7.25
N THR A 63 -1.56 -10.40 -6.42
CA THR A 63 -1.35 -11.84 -6.23
C THR A 63 -2.45 -12.66 -6.89
N ASP A 64 -2.04 -13.74 -7.55
CA ASP A 64 -2.90 -14.76 -8.18
C ASP A 64 -3.66 -15.63 -7.16
#